data_AF-A0A0N0YLH2-F1
#
_entry.id   AF-A0A0N0YLH2-F1
#
_cell.length_a   1.000
_cell.length_b   1.000
_cell.length_c   1.000
_cell.angle_alpha   90.00
_cell.angle_beta   90.00
_cell.angle_gamma   90.00
#
_symmetry.space_group_name_H-M   'P 1'
#
loop_
_entity.id
_entity.type
_entity.pdbx_description
1 polymer ?
#
loop_
_entity_poly.entity_id
_entity_poly.type
_entity_poly.pdbx_seq_one_letter_code
_entity_poly.pdbx_strand_id
1 'polypeptide(L)' 'MPENTTVTYEWRATVMTVNGVGSRETTYAGKATGGPGYSTEDAKQAVSAWLCGSGVHGVLSHFTATRTAL' A
#
# COMPACT_ATOMS: atom_id res chain seq x y z
N MET A 1 -14.90 26.53 8.46
CA MET A 1 -15.35 25.26 7.85
C MET A 1 -14.25 24.25 8.10
N PRO A 2 -14.50 23.04 8.63
CA PRO A 2 -13.43 22.07 8.82
C PRO A 2 -12.96 21.58 7.45
N GLU A 3 -11.90 22.23 7.00
CA GLU A 3 -10.81 21.79 6.14
C GLU A 3 -11.01 20.39 5.55
N ASN A 4 -11.27 20.36 4.25
CA ASN A 4 -11.43 19.15 3.44
C ASN A 4 -10.04 18.51 3.21
N THR A 5 -9.29 18.25 4.28
CA THR A 5 -7.89 17.83 4.23
C THR A 5 -7.82 16.42 3.69
N THR A 6 -7.36 16.30 2.44
CA THR A 6 -7.09 15.00 1.82
C THR A 6 -5.72 14.54 2.29
N VAL A 7 -5.66 13.35 2.88
CA VAL A 7 -4.42 12.72 3.30
C VAL A 7 -3.98 11.76 2.20
N THR A 8 -2.79 11.97 1.66
CA THR A 8 -2.17 11.05 0.71
C THR A 8 -0.99 10.34 1.37
N TYR A 9 -0.96 9.02 1.27
CA TYR A 9 0.19 8.18 1.58
C TYR A 9 0.73 7.57 0.29
N GLU A 10 1.97 7.90 -0.03
CA GLU A 10 2.72 7.14 -1.04
C GLU A 10 3.20 5.84 -0.40
N TRP A 11 3.14 4.73 -1.11
CA TRP A 11 3.57 3.42 -0.61
C TRP A 11 4.40 2.68 -1.65
N ARG A 12 5.29 1.83 -1.16
CA ARG A 12 5.97 0.80 -1.94
C ARG A 12 5.74 -0.54 -1.27
N ALA A 13 5.57 -1.59 -2.06
CA ALA A 13 5.46 -2.96 -1.56
C ALA A 13 6.29 -3.87 -2.44
N THR A 14 7.29 -4.51 -1.86
CA THR A 14 8.03 -5.57 -2.54
C THR A 14 7.33 -6.89 -2.26
N VAL A 15 7.07 -7.62 -3.32
CA VAL A 15 6.37 -8.90 -3.29
C VAL A 15 7.32 -9.95 -3.81
N MET A 16 7.48 -11.03 -3.07
CA MET A 16 8.16 -12.21 -3.56
C MET A 16 7.12 -13.27 -3.93
N THR A 17 6.94 -13.51 -5.22
CA THR A 17 6.11 -14.61 -5.69
C THR A 17 6.98 -15.85 -5.80
N VAL A 18 6.70 -16.86 -4.97
CA VAL A 18 7.33 -18.17 -5.09
C VAL A 18 6.40 -19.06 -5.89
N ASN A 19 6.74 -19.32 -7.14
CA ASN A 19 6.10 -20.36 -7.92
C ASN A 19 7.00 -21.60 -7.87
N GLY A 20 6.47 -22.81 -8.06
CA GLY A 20 7.24 -24.07 -7.95
C GLY A 20 8.46 -24.22 -8.89
N VAL A 21 8.81 -23.17 -9.65
CA VAL A 21 9.96 -23.05 -10.55
C VAL A 21 11.01 -22.05 -10.01
N GLY A 22 10.66 -21.16 -9.08
CA GLY A 22 11.57 -20.17 -8.51
C GLY A 22 10.84 -19.01 -7.80
N SER A 23 11.62 -18.14 -7.15
CA SER A 23 11.12 -16.90 -6.57
C SER A 23 11.31 -15.73 -7.54
N ARG A 24 10.29 -14.88 -7.67
CA ARG A 24 10.35 -13.63 -8.41
C ARG A 24 10.01 -12.49 -7.48
N GLU A 25 10.92 -11.53 -7.36
CA GLU A 25 10.64 -10.29 -6.66
C GLU A 25 10.01 -9.27 -7.61
N THR A 26 8.92 -8.64 -7.19
CA THR A 26 8.22 -7.57 -7.92
C THR A 26 7.93 -6.43 -6.96
N THR A 27 8.38 -5.23 -7.31
CA THR A 27 8.08 -4.02 -6.53
C THR A 27 6.88 -3.30 -7.11
N TYR A 28 5.89 -3.06 -6.26
CA TYR A 28 4.72 -2.24 -6.53
C TYR A 28 4.88 -0.90 -5.81
N ALA A 29 4.36 0.17 -6.43
CA ALA A 29 4.32 1.48 -5.83
C ALA A 29 2.97 2.12 -6.15
N GLY A 30 2.43 2.89 -5.22
CA GLY A 30 1.16 3.55 -5.42
C GLY A 30 0.89 4.65 -4.41
N LYS A 31 -0.33 5.17 -4.47
CA LYS A 31 -0.84 6.18 -3.55
C LYS A 31 -2.12 5.67 -2.93
N ALA A 32 -2.27 5.85 -1.62
CA ALA A 32 -3.49 5.63 -0.88
C ALA A 32 -3.98 6.99 -0.38
N THR A 33 -5.16 7.39 -0.81
CA THR A 33 -5.77 8.69 -0.50
C THR A 33 -7.02 8.49 0.35
N GLY A 34 -7.17 9.31 1.38
CA GLY A 34 -8.35 9.29 2.23
C GLY A 34 -8.65 10.64 2.87
N GLY A 35 -9.76 10.68 3.60
CA GLY A 35 -10.24 11.88 4.28
C GLY A 35 -9.48 12.21 5.58
N PRO A 36 -9.91 13.25 6.29
CA PRO A 36 -9.38 13.59 7.60
C PRO A 36 -9.63 12.44 8.58
N GLY A 37 -8.55 11.85 9.09
CA GLY A 37 -8.57 10.64 9.94
C GLY A 37 -8.00 9.39 9.27
N TYR A 38 -7.71 9.43 7.96
CA TYR A 38 -7.11 8.31 7.24
C TYR A 38 -5.70 8.01 7.79
N SER A 39 -5.54 6.85 8.40
CA SER A 39 -4.32 6.44 9.09
C SER A 39 -3.38 5.63 8.18
N THR A 40 -2.16 5.42 8.67
CA THR A 40 -1.23 4.49 8.02
C THR A 40 -1.74 3.05 8.03
N GLU A 41 -2.55 2.64 9.02
CA GLU A 41 -3.19 1.32 9.03
C GLU A 41 -4.24 1.19 7.93
N ASP A 42 -5.08 2.21 7.72
CA ASP A 42 -6.08 2.19 6.64
C ASP A 42 -5.42 2.10 5.27
N ALA A 43 -4.30 2.82 5.08
CA ALA A 43 -3.49 2.74 3.88
C ALA A 43 -2.87 1.33 3.70
N LYS A 44 -2.33 0.72 4.75
CA LYS A 44 -1.80 -0.66 4.71
C LYS A 44 -2.88 -1.67 4.35
N GLN A 45 -4.10 -1.53 4.89
CA GLN A 45 -5.21 -2.43 4.60
C GLN A 45 -5.67 -2.30 3.15
N ALA A 46 -5.77 -1.07 2.62
CA ALA A 46 -6.12 -0.84 1.22
C ALA A 46 -5.08 -1.45 0.26
N VAL A 47 -3.79 -1.29 0.55
CA VAL A 47 -2.70 -1.90 -0.24
C VAL A 47 -2.72 -3.43 -0.16
N SER A 48 -2.95 -3.98 1.03
CA SER A 48 -3.04 -5.43 1.23
C SER A 48 -4.21 -6.04 0.48
N ALA A 49 -5.37 -5.38 0.48
CA ALA A 49 -6.54 -5.79 -0.29
C ALA A 49 -6.27 -5.75 -1.80
N TRP A 50 -5.61 -4.70 -2.29
CA TRP A 50 -5.24 -4.57 -3.70
C TRP A 50 -4.26 -5.67 -4.16
N LEU A 51 -3.24 -5.96 -3.36
CA LEU A 51 -2.28 -7.05 -3.64
C LEU A 51 -2.97 -8.42 -3.64
N CYS A 52 -3.82 -8.69 -2.64
CA CYS A 52 -4.58 -9.93 -2.54
C CYS A 52 -5.50 -10.12 -3.77
N GLY A 53 -6.24 -9.09 -4.17
CA GLY A 53 -7.08 -9.11 -5.38
C GLY A 53 -6.30 -9.34 -6.68
N SER A 54 -4.99 -9.04 -6.68
CA SER A 54 -4.07 -9.28 -7.81
C SER A 54 -3.48 -10.70 -7.82
N GLY A 55 -3.88 -11.58 -6.89
CA GLY A 55 -3.38 -12.96 -6.78
C GLY A 55 -1.99 -13.06 -6.13
N VAL A 56 -1.57 -12.00 -5.43
CA VAL A 56 -0.27 -11.95 -4.76
C VAL A 56 -0.44 -12.39 -3.30
N HIS A 57 0.16 -13.53 -2.95
CA HIS A 57 0.17 -14.09 -1.59
C HIS A 57 1.61 -14.24 -1.06
N GLY A 58 1.79 -14.20 0.26
CA GLY A 58 3.13 -14.37 0.89
C GLY A 58 4.00 -13.11 0.89
N VAL A 59 3.39 -11.94 1.04
CA VAL A 59 4.05 -10.63 0.87
C VAL A 59 4.91 -10.26 2.08
N LEU A 60 6.19 -9.94 1.84
CA LEU A 60 7.07 -9.26 2.79
C LEU A 60 7.12 -7.78 2.40
N SER A 61 6.08 -7.03 2.78
CA SER A 61 5.88 -5.65 2.33
C SER A 61 6.61 -4.66 3.24
N HIS A 62 7.58 -3.93 2.68
CA HIS A 62 8.17 -2.78 3.36
C HIS A 62 7.32 -1.54 3.07
N PHE A 63 6.37 -1.23 3.95
CA PHE A 63 5.47 -0.09 3.78
C PHE A 63 6.11 1.19 4.34
N THR A 64 6.54 2.08 3.45
CA THR A 64 6.89 3.47 3.80
C THR A 64 5.71 4.34 3.41
N ALA A 65 5.09 5.03 4.38
CA ALA A 65 4.01 5.98 4.16
C ALA A 65 4.47 7.38 4.54
N THR A 66 4.53 8.27 3.56
CA THR A 66 4.76 9.70 3.81
C THR A 66 3.43 10.43 3.75
N ARG A 67 2.97 10.96 4.89
CA ARG A 67 1.78 11.81 4.94
C ARG A 67 2.09 13.14 4.25
N THR A 68 1.42 13.40 3.15
CA THR A 68 1.43 14.75 2.54
C THR A 68 0.09 15.40 2.87
N ALA A 69 0.13 16.47 3.68
CA ALA A 69 -1.02 17.34 3.87
C ALA A 69 -0.95 18.44 2.80
N LEU A 70 -1.97 18.51 1.95
CA LEU A 70 -2.19 19.61 1.00
C LEU A 70 -3.24 20.57 1.59
#